data_AF-A0A7K9DUV9-F1
#
_entry.id   AF-A0A7K9DUV9-F1
#
_cell.length_a   1.000
_cell.length_b   1.000
_cell.length_c   1.000
_cell.angle_alpha   90.00
_cell.angle_beta   90.00
_cell.angle_gamma   90.00
#
_symmetry.space_group_name_H-M   'P 1'
#
loop_
_entity.id
_entity.type
_entity.pdbx_description
1 polymer ?
#
loop_
_entity_poly.entity_id
_entity_poly.type
_entity_poly.pdbx_seq_one_letter_code
_entity_poly.pdbx_strand_id
1 'polypeptide(L)'
;RLVHGSVKHRLQWECPPGTVPFDPLLVTLAEGLRETKHPYTFVSKEGFKELLMVEGATEKAIPLLPRLVPVLKAALAHSDDEVFGRGVDALVQLSAIVGPSLNDHLKQLLTNLLKRLMDKKFREKITVTLQKLEQYGG
;
A
#
# COMPACT_ATOMS: atom_id res chain seq x y z
N ARG A 1 -5.05 11.30 -21.41
CA ARG A 1 -5.11 12.78 -21.62
C ARG A 1 -5.51 13.41 -20.29
N LEU A 2 -4.65 14.22 -19.66
CA LEU A 2 -4.93 14.78 -18.33
C LEU A 2 -5.90 15.97 -18.47
N VAL A 3 -7.06 15.90 -17.82
CA VAL A 3 -8.08 16.95 -17.81
C VAL A 3 -8.01 17.69 -16.48
N HIS A 4 -7.72 18.99 -16.55
CA HIS A 4 -7.73 19.91 -15.41
C HIS A 4 -9.18 20.30 -15.09
N GLY A 5 -9.66 19.81 -13.96
CA GLY A 5 -10.83 20.26 -13.24
C GLY A 5 -10.64 19.81 -11.80
N SER A 6 -11.22 20.50 -10.82
CA SER A 6 -11.09 20.22 -9.39
C SER A 6 -11.61 18.82 -9.02
N VAL A 7 -10.82 17.77 -9.32
CA VAL A 7 -11.23 16.38 -9.45
C VAL A 7 -10.28 15.54 -8.62
N LYS A 8 -10.81 14.65 -7.78
CA LYS A 8 -10.02 13.57 -7.18
C LYS A 8 -9.29 12.85 -8.32
N HIS A 9 -7.98 13.05 -8.42
CA HIS A 9 -7.17 12.47 -9.49
C HIS A 9 -7.27 10.95 -9.38
N ARG A 10 -8.06 10.34 -10.28
CA ARG A 10 -8.16 8.89 -10.46
C ARG A 10 -7.37 8.50 -11.70
N LEU A 11 -6.88 7.28 -11.72
CA LEU A 11 -6.22 6.77 -12.91
C LEU A 11 -7.26 6.54 -14.02
N GLN A 12 -6.87 6.87 -15.24
CA GLN A 12 -7.61 6.45 -16.43
C GLN A 12 -7.07 5.08 -16.83
N TRP A 13 -7.82 4.03 -16.56
CA TRP A 13 -7.49 2.68 -16.98
C TRP A 13 -7.97 2.43 -18.42
N GLU A 14 -7.17 1.73 -19.21
CA GLU A 14 -7.55 1.32 -20.57
C GLU A 14 -8.61 0.21 -20.57
N CYS A 15 -8.68 -0.58 -19.49
CA CYS A 15 -9.68 -1.60 -19.24
C CYS A 15 -10.18 -1.53 -17.78
N PRO A 16 -11.32 -2.16 -17.44
CA PRO A 16 -11.81 -2.14 -16.06
C PRO A 16 -10.77 -2.75 -15.10
N PRO A 17 -10.44 -2.10 -13.97
CA PRO A 17 -9.39 -2.57 -13.04
C PRO A 17 -9.56 -4.02 -12.58
N GLY A 18 -10.81 -4.49 -12.43
CA GLY A 18 -11.10 -5.87 -12.03
C GLY A 18 -10.70 -6.95 -13.05
N THR A 19 -10.51 -6.56 -14.32
CA THR A 19 -10.10 -7.44 -15.43
C THR A 19 -8.59 -7.51 -15.60
N VAL A 20 -7.85 -6.63 -14.93
CA VAL A 20 -6.39 -6.57 -15.03
C VAL A 20 -5.76 -7.67 -14.18
N PRO A 21 -4.73 -8.37 -14.68
CA PRO A 21 -4.02 -9.36 -13.87
C PRO A 21 -3.31 -8.68 -12.70
N PHE A 22 -3.55 -9.18 -11.48
CA PHE A 22 -2.88 -8.69 -10.27
C PHE A 22 -1.40 -9.06 -10.24
N ASP A 23 -1.02 -10.20 -10.82
CA ASP A 23 0.38 -10.57 -11.03
C ASP A 23 0.77 -10.24 -12.47
N PRO A 24 1.83 -9.45 -12.73
CA PRO A 24 2.74 -8.83 -11.76
C PRO A 24 2.31 -7.45 -11.26
N LEU A 25 1.19 -6.91 -11.75
CA LEU A 25 0.89 -5.48 -11.65
C LEU A 25 0.81 -4.95 -10.20
N LEU A 26 0.14 -5.65 -9.29
CA LEU A 26 0.01 -5.22 -7.89
C LEU A 26 1.39 -5.15 -7.21
N VAL A 27 2.28 -6.09 -7.52
CA VAL A 27 3.66 -6.10 -7.02
C VAL A 27 4.45 -4.94 -7.61
N THR A 28 4.34 -4.69 -8.91
CA THR A 28 5.01 -3.55 -9.57
C THR A 28 4.54 -2.20 -9.02
N LEU A 29 3.25 -2.05 -8.75
CA LEU A 29 2.72 -0.84 -8.13
C LEU A 29 3.19 -0.68 -6.68
N ALA A 30 3.32 -1.78 -5.93
CA ALA A 30 3.90 -1.75 -4.59
C ALA A 30 5.38 -1.32 -4.63
N GLU A 31 6.16 -1.79 -5.61
CA GLU A 31 7.57 -1.40 -5.79
C GLU A 31 7.68 0.10 -6.08
N GLY A 32 6.78 0.61 -6.91
CA GLY A 32 6.67 2.01 -7.26
C GLY A 32 6.29 2.94 -6.09
N LEU A 33 5.87 2.42 -4.93
CA LEU A 33 5.64 3.24 -3.74
C LEU A 33 6.91 3.93 -3.23
N ARG A 34 8.09 3.45 -3.63
CA ARG A 34 9.39 4.05 -3.32
C ARG A 34 9.86 5.09 -4.33
N GLU A 35 9.18 5.21 -5.47
CA GLU A 35 9.53 6.20 -6.47
C GLU A 35 9.32 7.62 -5.95
N THR A 36 10.15 8.57 -6.37
CA THR A 36 10.05 9.98 -5.96
C THR A 36 9.75 10.92 -7.13
N LYS A 37 9.75 10.38 -8.35
CA LYS A 37 9.55 11.15 -9.58
C LYS A 37 8.10 11.10 -10.04
N HIS A 38 7.53 12.26 -10.36
CA HIS A 38 6.27 12.33 -11.10
C HIS A 38 6.48 11.89 -12.56
N PRO A 39 5.55 11.12 -13.18
CA PRO A 39 4.24 10.69 -12.67
C PRO A 39 4.24 9.35 -11.89
N TYR A 40 5.38 8.67 -11.78
CA TYR A 40 5.48 7.31 -11.22
C TYR A 40 4.95 7.19 -9.79
N THR A 41 5.21 8.20 -8.95
CA THR A 41 4.65 8.26 -7.59
C THR A 41 3.12 8.24 -7.57
N PHE A 42 2.49 9.01 -8.47
CA PHE A 42 1.03 9.11 -8.54
C PHE A 42 0.42 7.81 -9.08
N VAL A 43 0.98 7.29 -10.17
CA VAL A 43 0.51 6.04 -10.80
C VAL A 43 0.61 4.87 -9.83
N SER A 44 1.73 4.75 -9.12
CA SER A 44 1.95 3.65 -8.17
C SER A 44 0.98 3.72 -6.99
N LYS A 45 0.82 4.92 -6.42
CA LYS A 45 -0.06 5.14 -5.27
C LYS A 45 -1.53 4.89 -5.61
N GLU A 46 -2.06 5.55 -6.62
CA GLU A 46 -3.48 5.40 -6.96
C GLU A 46 -3.76 4.04 -7.60
N GLY A 47 -2.82 3.49 -8.38
CA GLY A 47 -2.98 2.17 -8.99
C GLY A 47 -3.05 1.06 -7.96
N PHE A 48 -2.15 1.08 -6.97
CA PHE A 48 -2.16 0.11 -5.88
C PHE A 48 -3.49 0.14 -5.13
N LYS A 49 -3.98 1.34 -4.81
CA LYS A 49 -5.25 1.56 -4.12
C LYS A 49 -6.44 1.09 -4.96
N GLU A 50 -6.52 1.49 -6.22
CA GLU A 50 -7.65 1.16 -7.10
C GLU A 50 -7.72 -0.34 -7.39
N LEU A 51 -6.58 -1.03 -7.55
CA LEU A 51 -6.57 -2.50 -7.66
C LEU A 51 -7.08 -3.18 -6.39
N LEU A 52 -6.65 -2.73 -5.21
CA LEU A 52 -7.12 -3.31 -3.96
C LEU A 52 -8.62 -3.09 -3.69
N MET A 53 -9.26 -2.15 -4.39
CA MET A 53 -10.70 -1.87 -4.26
C MET A 53 -11.59 -2.68 -5.21
N VAL A 54 -11.01 -3.53 -6.08
CA VAL A 54 -11.83 -4.33 -7.00
C VAL A 54 -12.49 -5.52 -6.30
N GLU A 55 -13.59 -5.99 -6.87
CA GLU A 55 -14.22 -7.24 -6.43
C GLU A 55 -13.24 -8.42 -6.58
N GLY A 56 -13.19 -9.28 -5.56
CA GLY A 56 -12.26 -10.40 -5.51
C GLY A 56 -10.79 -10.02 -5.26
N ALA A 57 -10.49 -8.78 -4.87
CA ALA A 57 -9.10 -8.35 -4.58
C ALA A 57 -8.44 -9.21 -3.50
N THR A 58 -9.18 -9.68 -2.51
CA THR A 58 -8.66 -10.57 -1.45
C THR A 58 -8.07 -11.86 -2.01
N GLU A 59 -8.81 -12.60 -2.81
CA GLU A 59 -8.38 -13.87 -3.41
C GLU A 59 -7.18 -13.70 -4.35
N LYS A 60 -7.09 -12.54 -5.01
CA LYS A 60 -6.00 -12.19 -5.93
C LYS A 60 -4.75 -11.67 -5.20
N ALA A 61 -4.91 -10.99 -4.07
CA ALA A 61 -3.80 -10.38 -3.33
C ALA A 61 -3.11 -11.36 -2.36
N ILE A 62 -3.84 -12.29 -1.76
CA ILE A 62 -3.29 -13.27 -0.81
C ILE A 62 -2.11 -14.06 -1.40
N PRO A 63 -2.19 -14.63 -2.62
CA PRO A 63 -1.06 -15.36 -3.22
C PRO A 63 0.18 -14.49 -3.45
N LEU A 64 0.02 -13.17 -3.51
CA LEU A 64 1.09 -12.21 -3.76
C LEU A 64 1.75 -11.70 -2.47
N LEU A 65 1.20 -12.01 -1.28
CA LEU A 65 1.76 -11.57 0.00
C LEU A 65 3.27 -11.86 0.16
N PRO A 66 3.80 -13.03 -0.21
CA PRO A 66 5.24 -13.29 -0.10
C PRO A 66 6.12 -12.32 -0.90
N ARG A 67 5.59 -11.74 -1.99
CA ARG A 67 6.28 -10.75 -2.83
C ARG A 67 5.96 -9.31 -2.40
N LEU A 68 4.75 -9.03 -1.92
CA LEU A 68 4.33 -7.70 -1.47
C LEU A 68 4.99 -7.31 -0.14
N VAL A 69 5.14 -8.25 0.79
CA VAL A 69 5.66 -7.98 2.14
C VAL A 69 7.09 -7.42 2.12
N PRO A 70 8.07 -8.01 1.39
CA PRO A 70 9.41 -7.44 1.29
C PRO A 70 9.43 -6.03 0.70
N VAL A 71 8.57 -5.77 -0.29
CA VAL A 71 8.47 -4.47 -0.95
C VAL A 71 7.92 -3.39 -0.01
N LEU A 72 6.83 -3.70 0.70
CA LEU A 72 6.29 -2.80 1.74
C LEU A 72 7.27 -2.61 2.89
N LYS A 73 7.97 -3.67 3.31
CA LYS A 73 9.00 -3.59 4.33
C LYS A 73 10.11 -2.61 3.93
N ALA A 74 10.53 -2.62 2.66
CA ALA A 74 11.53 -1.70 2.13
C ALA A 74 11.02 -0.24 2.13
N ALA A 75 9.75 -0.01 1.79
CA ALA A 75 9.15 1.33 1.87
C ALA A 75 9.07 1.84 3.32
N LEU A 76 8.69 0.98 4.28
CA LEU A 76 8.64 1.31 5.71
C LEU A 76 10.02 1.49 6.35
N ALA A 77 11.07 0.92 5.77
CA ALA A 77 12.45 1.11 6.22
C ALA A 77 13.13 2.34 5.57
N HIS A 78 12.44 3.03 4.67
CA HIS A 78 13.04 4.12 3.91
C HIS A 78 13.31 5.35 4.78
N SER A 79 14.37 6.10 4.44
CA SER A 79 14.74 7.32 5.15
C SER A 79 13.80 8.48 4.82
N ASP A 80 13.38 8.58 3.56
CA ASP A 80 12.42 9.56 3.04
C ASP A 80 11.03 9.39 3.67
N ASP A 81 10.55 10.50 4.24
CA ASP A 81 9.29 10.59 4.97
C ASP A 81 8.04 10.38 4.10
N GLU A 82 8.08 10.79 2.83
CA GLU A 82 6.97 10.59 1.89
C GLU A 82 6.90 9.13 1.43
N VAL A 83 8.05 8.50 1.21
CA VAL A 83 8.12 7.05 0.91
C VAL A 83 7.62 6.24 2.10
N PHE A 84 8.09 6.56 3.31
CA PHE A 84 7.60 5.93 4.53
C PHE A 84 6.09 6.11 4.68
N GLY A 85 5.59 7.34 4.53
CA GLY A 85 4.18 7.66 4.63
C GLY A 85 3.30 6.86 3.66
N ARG A 86 3.77 6.68 2.41
CA ARG A 86 3.12 5.83 1.40
C ARG A 86 3.16 4.36 1.75
N GLY A 87 4.29 3.86 2.28
CA GLY A 87 4.41 2.50 2.79
C GLY A 87 3.42 2.20 3.91
N VAL A 88 3.22 3.14 4.83
CA VAL A 88 2.22 3.03 5.91
C VAL A 88 0.79 2.99 5.34
N ASP A 89 0.47 3.87 4.40
CA ASP A 89 -0.86 3.89 3.77
C ASP A 89 -1.15 2.61 2.99
N ALA A 90 -0.14 2.08 2.28
CA ALA A 90 -0.25 0.84 1.55
C ALA A 90 -0.39 -0.38 2.47
N LEU A 91 0.29 -0.38 3.62
CA LEU A 91 0.13 -1.41 4.65
C LEU A 91 -1.31 -1.47 5.18
N VAL A 92 -1.91 -0.31 5.49
CA VAL A 92 -3.31 -0.22 5.95
C VAL A 92 -4.28 -0.67 4.84
N GLN A 93 -4.02 -0.30 3.59
CA GLN A 93 -4.86 -0.72 2.47
C GLN A 93 -4.78 -2.23 2.26
N LEU A 94 -3.58 -2.80 2.30
CA LEU A 94 -3.40 -4.24 2.13
C LEU A 94 -4.07 -5.00 3.28
N SER A 95 -3.88 -4.57 4.53
CA SER A 95 -4.48 -5.25 5.69
C SER A 95 -6.01 -5.21 5.67
N ALA A 96 -6.62 -4.14 5.17
CA ALA A 96 -8.07 -4.07 5.00
C ALA A 96 -8.62 -5.11 4.01
N ILE A 97 -7.80 -5.55 3.04
CA ILE A 97 -8.20 -6.49 1.99
C ILE A 97 -7.89 -7.93 2.35
N VAL A 98 -6.69 -8.21 2.89
CA VAL A 98 -6.27 -9.58 3.20
C VAL A 98 -6.57 -10.00 4.65
N GLY A 99 -6.88 -9.03 5.52
CA GLY A 99 -7.25 -9.27 6.91
C GLY A 99 -6.25 -10.15 7.66
N PRO A 100 -6.71 -11.24 8.32
CA PRO A 100 -5.87 -12.12 9.13
C PRO A 100 -4.71 -12.78 8.36
N SER A 101 -4.82 -12.94 7.03
CA SER A 101 -3.74 -13.52 6.21
C SER A 101 -2.46 -12.69 6.24
N LEU A 102 -2.51 -11.42 6.67
CA LEU A 102 -1.32 -10.60 6.86
C LEU A 102 -0.55 -10.94 8.15
N ASN A 103 -1.18 -11.59 9.14
CA ASN A 103 -0.63 -11.77 10.49
C ASN A 103 0.69 -12.56 10.49
N ASP A 104 0.82 -13.56 9.61
CA ASP A 104 2.04 -14.35 9.43
C ASP A 104 3.25 -13.51 9.00
N HIS A 105 2.98 -12.39 8.35
CA HIS A 105 3.97 -11.46 7.82
C HIS A 105 4.08 -10.17 8.63
N LEU A 106 3.19 -9.94 9.59
CA LEU A 106 3.05 -8.66 10.27
C LEU A 106 4.27 -8.32 11.14
N LYS A 107 4.88 -9.32 11.79
CA LYS A 107 6.03 -9.16 12.70
C LYS A 107 7.18 -8.36 12.06
N GLN A 108 7.48 -8.66 10.80
CA GLN A 108 8.58 -8.03 10.06
C GLN A 108 8.26 -6.62 9.57
N LEU A 109 6.98 -6.30 9.37
CA LEU A 109 6.51 -4.96 9.00
C LEU A 109 6.42 -4.04 10.23
N LEU A 110 5.88 -4.55 11.33
CA LEU A 110 5.76 -3.83 12.61
C LEU A 110 7.12 -3.38 13.14
N THR A 111 8.16 -4.21 13.00
CA THR A 111 9.51 -3.85 13.47
C THR A 111 9.98 -2.53 12.86
N ASN A 112 9.74 -2.29 11.56
CA ASN A 112 10.14 -1.03 10.92
C ASN A 112 9.19 0.12 11.24
N LEU A 113 7.89 -0.18 11.36
CA LEU A 113 6.88 0.80 11.76
C LEU A 113 7.15 1.37 13.16
N LEU A 114 7.42 0.50 14.15
CA LEU A 114 7.65 0.88 15.54
C LEU A 114 8.95 1.67 15.74
N LYS A 115 9.97 1.46 14.91
CA LYS A 115 11.21 2.28 14.95
C LYS A 115 10.94 3.76 14.73
N ARG A 116 9.91 4.10 13.96
CA ARG A 116 9.50 5.49 13.68
C ARG A 116 8.44 6.00 14.66
N LEU A 117 8.01 5.21 15.65
CA LEU A 117 7.00 5.62 16.63
C LEU A 117 7.48 6.77 17.52
N MET A 118 8.78 6.85 17.77
CA MET A 118 9.41 7.92 18.55
C MET A 118 9.46 9.26 17.79
N ASP A 119 9.25 9.23 16.47
CA ASP A 119 9.16 10.42 15.66
C ASP A 119 7.79 11.08 15.86
N LYS A 120 7.78 12.28 16.44
CA LYS A 120 6.55 13.05 16.71
C LYS A 120 5.72 13.25 15.44
N LYS A 121 6.35 13.32 14.27
CA LYS A 121 5.68 13.49 12.97
C LYS A 121 4.81 12.29 12.61
N PHE A 122 5.25 11.07 12.95
CA PHE A 122 4.58 9.84 12.53
C PHE A 122 3.86 9.12 13.65
N ARG A 123 4.08 9.50 14.91
CA ARG A 123 3.48 8.85 16.09
C ARG A 123 1.98 8.65 15.96
N GLU A 124 1.23 9.69 15.60
CA GLU A 124 -0.22 9.61 15.42
C GLU A 124 -0.59 8.65 14.28
N LYS A 125 0.03 8.84 13.11
CA LYS A 125 -0.22 7.99 11.92
C LYS A 125 0.06 6.52 12.19
N ILE A 126 1.17 6.22 12.88
CA ILE A 126 1.55 4.86 13.28
C ILE A 126 0.53 4.30 14.27
N THR A 127 0.11 5.08 15.27
CA THR A 127 -0.87 4.63 16.27
C THR A 127 -2.20 4.26 15.62
N VAL A 128 -2.71 5.10 14.72
CA VAL A 128 -3.92 4.81 13.93
C VAL A 128 -3.72 3.58 13.04
N THR A 129 -2.53 3.42 12.47
CA THR A 129 -2.19 2.25 11.64
C THR A 129 -2.25 0.96 12.47
N LEU A 130 -1.68 0.95 13.67
CA LEU A 130 -1.71 -0.21 14.57
C LEU A 130 -3.14 -0.60 14.95
N GLN A 131 -3.99 0.37 15.28
CA GLN A 131 -5.41 0.14 15.59
C GLN A 131 -6.16 -0.48 14.40
N LYS A 132 -5.91 0.00 13.18
CA LYS A 132 -6.52 -0.58 11.97
C LYS A 132 -6.02 -1.99 11.70
N LEU A 133 -4.72 -2.25 11.91
CA LEU A 133 -4.15 -3.58 11.74
C LEU A 133 -4.77 -4.57 12.71
N GLU A 134 -4.99 -4.19 13.97
CA GLU A 134 -5.70 -4.99 14.95
C GLU A 134 -7.15 -5.23 14.53
N GLN A 135 -7.86 -4.19 14.10
CA GLN A 135 -9.25 -4.29 13.64
C GLN A 135 -9.44 -5.25 12.45
N TYR A 136 -8.51 -5.25 11.50
CA TYR A 136 -8.59 -6.12 10.31
C TYR A 136 -7.99 -7.51 10.53
N GLY A 137 -7.02 -7.62 11.44
CA GLY A 137 -6.28 -8.85 11.71
C GLY A 137 -7.04 -9.86 12.57
N GLY A 138 -8.05 -9.41 13.31
CA GLY A 138 -8.86 -10.25 14.20
C GLY A 138 -8.17 -10.55 15.52
#